data_AF-A0A3B5B573-F1
#
_entry.id   AF-A0A3B5B573-F1
#
_cell.length_a   1.000
_cell.length_b   1.000
_cell.length_c   1.000
_cell.angle_alpha   90.00
_cell.angle_beta   90.00
_cell.angle_gamma   90.00
#
_symmetry.space_group_name_H-M   'P 1'
#
loop_
_entity.id
_entity.type
_entity.pdbx_description
1 polymer ?
#
loop_
_entity_poly.entity_id
_entity_poly.type
_entity_poly.pdbx_seq_one_letter_code
_entity_poly.pdbx_strand_id
1 'polypeptide(L)'
;MSVLDLSPQQGDEPSLTNMELSLNSSELFTAQCKRLLVETDKACKRMQEDDNKQLDRWIRDIQFVKKELELKLEEMTLEIDALVVLQGRVVNALEATKEPLRVTVLCLEERMNRFPSEKLHGGVDRELLKERDVIKGVASLLQRVVEQITEQIRLNRSAKYHLEQDLKEKSEAQCIDSSCALMTSHSINNLQRSKNTKTAAPSSAVTPKFWENISDINIAKAEHQKTSSLSLKVLVESVLEQTAADMQKQVQATTAAFQLHIQDVKNAKSQMEEKLPKILSEITSQQRIREDLQVAITENEQCLSLAQARLALRRQRPGKEQCYDAVQSQLLAEVQQLTANIRRLREEVARSEDVQKALVRCQLELQEHIEVKANALYIDEVICSQHREPIIIHSF
;
A
#
# COMPACT_ATOMS: atom_id res chain seq x y z
N MET A 1 -98.50 112.03 16.65
CA MET A 1 -98.70 111.63 15.24
C MET A 1 -98.07 110.26 15.11
N SER A 2 -98.91 109.23 15.20
CA SER A 2 -99.35 108.43 14.03
C SER A 2 -98.26 107.51 13.52
N VAL A 3 -98.44 106.22 13.27
CA VAL A 3 -99.46 105.18 13.55
C VAL A 3 -98.96 104.03 12.67
N LEU A 4 -98.83 102.83 13.24
CA LEU A 4 -98.85 101.50 12.58
C LEU A 4 -97.72 101.21 11.55
N ASP A 5 -97.21 99.99 11.38
CA ASP A 5 -97.94 98.73 11.46
C ASP A 5 -97.04 97.51 11.76
N LEU A 6 -97.75 96.44 12.09
CA LEU A 6 -97.42 95.16 12.71
C LEU A 6 -96.41 94.25 11.98
N SER A 7 -95.71 93.44 12.81
CA SER A 7 -95.04 92.15 12.48
C SER A 7 -96.06 91.06 12.05
N PRO A 8 -95.77 89.74 11.93
CA PRO A 8 -94.52 88.96 11.82
C PRO A 8 -94.58 87.78 10.79
N GLN A 9 -93.47 87.04 10.67
CA GLN A 9 -93.35 85.59 10.34
C GLN A 9 -93.90 85.00 9.02
N GLN A 10 -92.98 84.46 8.22
CA GLN A 10 -93.04 83.18 7.48
C GLN A 10 -91.57 82.85 7.17
N GLY A 11 -90.93 81.83 7.74
CA GLY A 11 -91.30 80.44 7.54
C GLY A 11 -90.92 80.02 6.12
N ASP A 12 -89.63 80.11 5.76
CA ASP A 12 -89.12 79.55 4.50
C ASP A 12 -89.33 78.03 4.56
N GLU A 13 -90.43 77.58 3.97
CA GLU A 13 -90.63 76.19 3.59
C GLU A 13 -89.40 75.73 2.82
N PRO A 14 -88.81 74.56 3.13
CA PRO A 14 -87.76 74.01 2.30
C PRO A 14 -88.36 73.81 0.92
N SER A 15 -87.89 74.57 -0.08
CA SER A 15 -88.42 74.43 -1.44
C SER A 15 -88.30 72.96 -1.83
N LEU A 16 -89.42 72.33 -2.22
CA LEU A 16 -89.46 70.93 -2.65
C LEU A 16 -88.34 70.62 -3.66
N THR A 17 -88.01 71.61 -4.49
CA THR A 17 -86.87 71.60 -5.42
C THR A 17 -85.49 71.49 -4.76
N ASN A 18 -85.21 72.15 -3.64
CA ASN A 18 -83.94 72.02 -2.92
C ASN A 18 -83.82 70.65 -2.23
N MET A 19 -84.93 70.10 -1.73
CA MET A 19 -84.96 68.76 -1.15
C MET A 19 -84.78 67.68 -2.22
N GLU A 20 -85.42 67.83 -3.39
CA GLU A 20 -85.24 66.97 -4.57
C GLU A 20 -83.83 67.04 -5.14
N LEU A 21 -83.21 68.22 -5.20
CA LEU A 21 -81.80 68.38 -5.61
C LEU A 21 -80.85 67.70 -4.62
N SER A 22 -81.10 67.84 -3.31
CA SER A 22 -80.32 67.16 -2.28
C SER A 22 -80.49 65.63 -2.34
N LEU A 23 -81.71 65.14 -2.57
CA LEU A 23 -81.99 63.71 -2.73
C LEU A 23 -81.31 63.14 -3.99
N ASN A 24 -81.44 63.82 -5.14
CA ASN A 24 -80.73 63.44 -6.37
C ASN A 24 -79.20 63.44 -6.18
N SER A 25 -78.64 64.41 -5.47
CA SER A 25 -77.20 64.45 -5.17
C SER A 25 -76.75 63.29 -4.26
N SER A 26 -77.57 62.92 -3.28
CA SER A 26 -77.33 61.79 -2.38
C SER A 26 -77.46 60.45 -3.11
N GLU A 27 -78.42 60.31 -4.03
CA GLU A 27 -78.59 59.13 -4.88
C GLU A 27 -77.41 58.97 -5.85
N LEU A 28 -76.94 60.07 -6.46
CA LEU A 28 -75.73 60.07 -7.29
C LEU A 28 -74.48 59.73 -6.48
N PHE A 29 -74.29 60.28 -5.28
CA PHE A 29 -73.17 59.96 -4.40
C PHE A 29 -73.23 58.49 -3.93
N THR A 30 -74.42 57.99 -3.62
CA THR A 30 -74.63 56.57 -3.26
C THR A 30 -74.29 55.66 -4.43
N ALA A 31 -74.67 56.02 -5.66
CA ALA A 31 -74.30 55.29 -6.87
C ALA A 31 -72.79 55.31 -7.12
N GLN A 32 -72.12 56.46 -6.91
CA GLN A 32 -70.65 56.58 -6.99
C GLN A 32 -69.95 55.72 -5.94
N CYS A 33 -70.41 55.73 -4.68
CA CYS A 33 -69.89 54.87 -3.62
C CYS A 33 -70.07 53.38 -3.94
N LYS A 34 -71.25 52.97 -4.42
CA LYS A 34 -71.51 51.57 -4.84
C LYS A 34 -70.59 51.14 -5.98
N ARG A 35 -70.38 52.02 -6.97
CA ARG A 35 -69.44 51.78 -8.07
C ARG A 35 -68.01 51.63 -7.56
N LEU A 36 -67.56 52.52 -6.69
CA LEU A 36 -66.22 52.47 -6.09
C LEU A 36 -66.02 51.18 -5.29
N LEU A 37 -67.02 50.73 -4.51
CA LEU A 37 -66.97 49.47 -3.79
C LEU A 37 -66.79 48.28 -4.74
N VAL A 38 -67.53 48.23 -5.85
CA VAL A 38 -67.41 47.14 -6.83
C VAL A 38 -66.06 47.19 -7.56
N GLU A 39 -65.59 48.39 -7.93
CA GLU A 39 -64.30 48.56 -8.60
C GLU A 39 -63.13 48.15 -7.70
N THR A 40 -63.16 48.56 -6.43
CA THR A 40 -62.14 48.21 -5.43
C THR A 40 -62.18 46.73 -5.03
N ASP A 41 -63.35 46.13 -4.87
CA ASP A 41 -63.49 44.68 -4.63
C ASP A 41 -62.94 43.86 -5.81
N LYS A 42 -63.30 44.24 -7.05
CA LYS A 42 -62.76 43.60 -8.26
C LYS A 42 -61.27 43.81 -8.43
N ALA A 43 -60.73 44.98 -8.07
CA ALA A 43 -59.29 45.24 -8.10
C ALA A 43 -58.57 44.38 -7.05
N CYS A 44 -59.10 44.32 -5.83
CA CYS A 44 -58.54 43.51 -4.74
C CYS A 44 -58.52 42.02 -5.08
N LYS A 45 -59.62 41.47 -5.59
CA LYS A 45 -59.69 40.06 -6.03
C LYS A 45 -58.70 39.75 -7.15
N ARG A 46 -58.59 40.62 -8.15
CA ARG A 46 -57.61 40.45 -9.24
C ARG A 46 -56.17 40.46 -8.72
N MET A 47 -55.84 41.38 -7.82
CA MET A 47 -54.51 41.42 -7.19
C MET A 47 -54.22 40.14 -6.41
N GLN A 48 -55.17 39.66 -5.60
CA GLN A 48 -55.02 38.40 -4.86
C GLN A 48 -54.87 37.19 -5.78
N GLU A 49 -55.64 37.11 -6.86
CA GLU A 49 -55.51 36.04 -7.85
C GLU A 49 -54.15 36.08 -8.56
N ASP A 50 -53.64 37.26 -8.90
CA ASP A 50 -52.35 37.41 -9.57
C ASP A 50 -51.17 37.12 -8.62
N ASP A 51 -51.28 37.54 -7.36
CA ASP A 51 -50.32 37.19 -6.30
C ASP A 51 -50.28 35.67 -6.06
N ASN A 52 -51.44 35.01 -5.98
CA ASN A 52 -51.52 33.56 -5.83
C ASN A 52 -50.91 32.82 -7.03
N LYS A 53 -51.19 33.27 -8.26
CA LYS A 53 -50.55 32.70 -9.47
C LYS A 53 -49.03 32.88 -9.45
N GLN A 54 -48.53 34.01 -8.94
CA GLN A 54 -47.10 34.26 -8.83
C GLN A 54 -46.45 33.36 -7.76
N LEU A 55 -47.09 33.22 -6.60
CA LEU A 55 -46.65 32.29 -5.54
C LEU A 55 -46.62 30.85 -6.05
N ASP A 56 -47.68 30.40 -6.73
CA ASP A 56 -47.74 29.06 -7.31
C ASP A 56 -46.62 28.80 -8.32
N ARG A 57 -46.27 29.78 -9.15
CA ARG A 57 -45.13 29.67 -10.07
C ARG A 57 -43.82 29.55 -9.30
N TRP A 58 -43.60 30.43 -8.33
CA TRP A 58 -42.38 30.43 -7.53
C TRP A 58 -42.19 29.15 -6.72
N ILE A 59 -43.27 28.61 -6.12
CA ILE A 59 -43.24 27.32 -5.42
C ILE A 59 -42.81 26.20 -6.37
N ARG A 60 -43.29 26.20 -7.63
CA ARG A 60 -42.87 25.22 -8.63
C ARG A 60 -41.38 25.35 -8.97
N ASP A 61 -40.87 26.57 -9.10
CA ASP A 61 -39.44 26.83 -9.36
C ASP A 61 -38.57 26.32 -8.19
N ILE A 62 -38.98 26.59 -6.94
CA ILE A 62 -38.32 26.04 -5.74
C ILE A 62 -38.35 24.50 -5.76
N GLN A 63 -39.49 23.90 -6.04
CA GLN A 63 -39.63 22.44 -6.11
C GLN A 63 -38.74 21.81 -7.18
N PHE A 64 -38.57 22.47 -8.33
CA PHE A 64 -37.68 22.02 -9.39
C PHE A 64 -36.23 21.95 -8.90
N VAL A 65 -35.70 23.06 -8.37
CA VAL A 65 -34.32 23.14 -7.85
C VAL A 65 -34.10 22.16 -6.70
N LYS A 66 -35.08 22.01 -5.81
CA LYS A 66 -34.99 21.02 -4.72
C LYS A 66 -34.80 19.60 -5.22
N LYS A 67 -35.55 19.19 -6.25
CA LYS A 67 -35.41 17.84 -6.83
C LYS A 67 -34.01 17.62 -7.42
N GLU A 68 -33.45 18.64 -8.06
CA GLU A 68 -32.08 18.57 -8.57
C GLU A 68 -31.05 18.46 -7.44
N LEU A 69 -31.20 19.26 -6.38
CA LEU A 69 -30.35 19.18 -5.18
C LEU A 69 -30.45 17.82 -4.48
N GLU A 70 -31.66 17.27 -4.33
CA GLU A 70 -31.92 15.94 -3.75
C GLU A 70 -31.22 14.83 -4.56
N LEU A 71 -31.36 14.86 -5.89
CA LEU A 71 -30.69 13.91 -6.79
C LEU A 71 -29.16 13.97 -6.62
N LYS A 72 -28.59 15.18 -6.65
CA LYS A 72 -27.13 15.36 -6.53
C LYS A 72 -26.62 14.97 -5.14
N LEU A 73 -27.42 15.17 -4.10
CA LEU A 73 -27.11 14.76 -2.74
C LEU A 73 -27.07 13.24 -2.59
N GLU A 74 -28.02 12.52 -3.20
CA GLU A 74 -28.03 11.05 -3.24
C GLU A 74 -26.79 10.52 -3.97
N GLU A 75 -26.51 11.04 -5.17
CA GLU A 75 -25.31 10.67 -5.94
C GLU A 75 -24.01 10.90 -5.15
N MET A 76 -23.88 12.03 -4.46
CA MET A 76 -22.72 12.34 -3.63
C MET A 76 -22.59 11.41 -2.43
N THR A 77 -23.71 11.00 -1.83
CA THR A 77 -23.72 10.06 -0.71
C THR A 77 -23.23 8.69 -1.15
N LEU A 78 -23.75 8.17 -2.26
CA LEU A 78 -23.30 6.89 -2.83
C LEU A 78 -21.81 6.93 -3.19
N GLU A 79 -21.32 8.05 -3.74
CA GLU A 79 -19.91 8.17 -4.10
C GLU A 79 -18.98 8.23 -2.87
N ILE A 80 -19.40 8.91 -1.80
CA ILE A 80 -18.66 8.90 -0.52
C ILE A 80 -18.56 7.47 0.04
N ASP A 81 -19.67 6.73 0.07
CA ASP A 81 -19.69 5.36 0.58
C ASP A 81 -18.80 4.45 -0.25
N ALA A 82 -18.81 4.60 -1.58
CA ALA A 82 -17.93 3.84 -2.47
C ALA A 82 -16.44 4.15 -2.23
N LEU A 83 -16.08 5.42 -2.01
CA LEU A 83 -14.69 5.80 -1.68
C LEU A 83 -14.26 5.27 -0.31
N VAL A 84 -15.15 5.21 0.69
CA VAL A 84 -14.84 4.63 2.01
C VAL A 84 -14.55 3.14 1.89
N VAL A 85 -15.34 2.41 1.10
CA VAL A 85 -15.08 0.98 0.83
C VAL A 85 -13.73 0.80 0.12
N LEU A 86 -13.45 1.61 -0.89
CA LEU A 86 -12.16 1.57 -1.61
C LEU A 86 -10.98 1.89 -0.68
N GLN A 87 -11.11 2.90 0.18
CA GLN A 87 -10.11 3.24 1.20
C GLN A 87 -9.81 2.03 2.09
N GLY A 88 -10.85 1.33 2.56
CA GLY A 88 -10.70 0.12 3.36
C GLY A 88 -9.89 -0.97 2.64
N ARG A 89 -10.16 -1.18 1.33
CA ARG A 89 -9.37 -2.12 0.51
C ARG A 89 -7.90 -1.73 0.41
N VAL A 90 -7.60 -0.45 0.15
CA VAL A 90 -6.21 0.03 0.05
C VAL A 90 -5.49 -0.06 1.40
N VAL A 91 -6.17 0.23 2.51
CA VAL A 91 -5.60 0.07 3.87
C VAL A 91 -5.29 -1.41 4.17
N ASN A 92 -6.19 -2.33 3.81
CA ASN A 92 -5.94 -3.76 3.97
C ASN A 92 -4.76 -4.23 3.09
N ALA A 93 -4.67 -3.73 1.86
CA ALA A 93 -3.55 -3.99 0.96
C ALA A 93 -2.22 -3.50 1.55
N LEU A 94 -2.22 -2.29 2.13
CA LEU A 94 -1.06 -1.74 2.82
C LEU A 94 -0.65 -2.60 4.03
N GLU A 95 -1.60 -3.04 4.84
CA GLU A 95 -1.32 -3.93 5.98
C GLU A 95 -0.70 -5.26 5.55
N ALA A 96 -1.21 -5.83 4.44
CA ALA A 96 -0.71 -7.07 3.87
C ALA A 96 0.74 -6.99 3.37
N THR A 97 1.31 -5.79 3.20
CA THR A 97 2.74 -5.62 2.85
C THR A 97 3.69 -5.85 4.03
N LYS A 98 3.22 -5.74 5.28
CA LYS A 98 4.09 -5.74 6.47
C LYS A 98 4.74 -7.10 6.72
N GLU A 99 3.96 -8.18 6.63
CA GLU A 99 4.46 -9.52 6.92
C GLU A 99 5.49 -9.99 5.88
N PRO A 100 5.24 -9.87 4.56
CA PRO A 100 6.27 -10.12 3.55
C PRO A 100 7.55 -9.32 3.80
N LEU A 101 7.44 -8.02 4.10
CA LEU A 101 8.61 -7.19 4.39
C LEU A 101 9.39 -7.68 5.61
N ARG A 102 8.70 -8.04 6.69
CA ARG A 102 9.30 -8.58 7.92
C ARG A 102 10.08 -9.86 7.62
N VAL A 103 9.48 -10.78 6.86
CA VAL A 103 10.13 -12.03 6.47
C VAL A 103 11.35 -11.78 5.58
N THR A 104 11.26 -10.89 4.58
CA THR A 104 12.40 -10.56 3.72
C THR A 104 13.59 -10.03 4.54
N VAL A 105 13.33 -9.17 5.53
CA VAL A 105 14.36 -8.63 6.42
C VAL A 105 14.95 -9.73 7.31
N LEU A 106 14.11 -10.59 7.89
CA LEU A 106 14.56 -11.71 8.72
C LEU A 106 15.46 -12.67 7.90
N CYS A 107 15.08 -13.00 6.67
CA CYS A 107 15.91 -13.81 5.78
C CYS A 107 17.28 -13.16 5.51
N LEU A 108 17.33 -11.84 5.32
CA LEU A 108 18.60 -11.13 5.15
C LEU A 108 19.47 -11.23 6.42
N GLU A 109 18.88 -11.02 7.60
CA GLU A 109 19.58 -11.12 8.89
C GLU A 109 20.12 -12.53 9.14
N GLU A 110 19.31 -13.57 8.92
CA GLU A 110 19.74 -14.96 9.08
C GLU A 110 20.86 -15.32 8.11
N ARG A 111 20.82 -14.77 6.88
CA ARG A 111 21.89 -14.97 5.91
C ARG A 111 23.19 -14.24 6.29
N MET A 112 23.13 -13.19 7.11
CA MET A 112 24.35 -12.57 7.66
C MET A 112 25.10 -13.47 8.65
N ASN A 113 24.43 -14.47 9.24
CA ASN A 113 25.02 -15.45 10.16
C ASN A 113 25.86 -16.53 9.46
N ARG A 114 25.91 -16.56 8.13
CA ARG A 114 26.78 -17.47 7.37
C ARG A 114 28.25 -17.18 7.58
N PHE A 115 29.06 -18.21 7.36
CA PHE A 115 30.51 -18.06 7.26
C PHE A 115 30.90 -17.03 6.18
N PRO A 116 31.91 -16.16 6.45
CA PRO A 116 32.33 -15.10 5.53
C PRO A 116 32.68 -15.58 4.11
N SER A 117 33.20 -16.81 3.98
CA SER A 117 33.56 -17.43 2.70
C SER A 117 32.35 -17.68 1.77
N GLU A 118 31.15 -17.90 2.31
CA GLU A 118 29.91 -18.08 1.53
C GLU A 118 29.22 -16.76 1.16
N LYS A 119 29.53 -15.65 1.85
CA LYS A 119 28.88 -14.34 1.63
C LYS A 119 29.11 -13.75 0.24
N LEU A 120 30.06 -14.30 -0.52
CA LEU A 120 30.43 -13.84 -1.86
C LEU A 120 29.45 -14.28 -2.97
N HIS A 121 28.53 -15.22 -2.70
CA HIS A 121 27.53 -15.69 -3.68
C HIS A 121 26.20 -14.93 -3.57
N GLY A 122 26.23 -13.66 -3.98
CA GLY A 122 25.14 -12.68 -3.79
C GLY A 122 23.92 -12.80 -4.73
N GLY A 123 23.59 -13.99 -5.22
CA GLY A 123 22.39 -14.19 -6.05
C GLY A 123 21.10 -13.98 -5.25
N VAL A 124 20.98 -14.71 -4.14
CA VAL A 124 19.82 -14.65 -3.24
C VAL A 124 19.75 -13.32 -2.49
N ASP A 125 20.88 -12.83 -1.97
CA ASP A 125 20.92 -11.56 -1.23
C ASP A 125 20.50 -10.38 -2.11
N ARG A 126 20.88 -10.39 -3.40
CA ARG A 126 20.45 -9.37 -4.35
C ARG A 126 18.94 -9.42 -4.57
N GLU A 127 18.35 -10.60 -4.74
CA GLU A 127 16.90 -10.71 -4.95
C GLU A 127 16.12 -10.40 -3.67
N LEU A 128 16.62 -10.76 -2.47
CA LEU A 128 16.05 -10.34 -1.19
C LEU A 128 16.09 -8.82 -0.99
N LEU A 129 17.20 -8.15 -1.34
CA LEU A 129 17.30 -6.69 -1.27
C LEU A 129 16.31 -6.02 -2.22
N LYS A 130 16.17 -6.52 -3.45
CA LYS A 130 15.17 -6.04 -4.40
C LYS A 130 13.74 -6.29 -3.89
N GLU A 131 13.46 -7.45 -3.32
CA GLU A 131 12.16 -7.77 -2.71
C GLU A 131 11.80 -6.78 -1.61
N ARG A 132 12.74 -6.49 -0.70
CA ARG A 132 12.57 -5.48 0.34
C ARG A 132 12.25 -4.11 -0.25
N ASP A 133 12.98 -3.70 -1.29
CA ASP A 133 12.85 -2.37 -1.89
C ASP A 133 11.53 -2.23 -2.67
N VAL A 134 11.11 -3.29 -3.39
CA VAL A 134 9.80 -3.36 -4.06
C VAL A 134 8.67 -3.27 -3.04
N ILE A 135 8.70 -4.07 -1.97
CA ILE A 135 7.64 -4.06 -0.95
C ILE A 135 7.55 -2.70 -0.25
N LYS A 136 8.69 -2.08 0.08
CA LYS A 136 8.72 -0.70 0.64
C LYS A 136 8.17 0.34 -0.33
N GLY A 137 8.50 0.20 -1.63
CA GLY A 137 7.98 1.05 -2.69
C GLY A 137 6.46 0.96 -2.80
N VAL A 138 5.92 -0.27 -2.79
CA VAL A 138 4.48 -0.54 -2.80
C VAL A 138 3.81 0.03 -1.56
N ALA A 139 4.33 -0.23 -0.35
CA ALA A 139 3.76 0.32 0.88
C ALA A 139 3.72 1.86 0.86
N SER A 140 4.78 2.49 0.39
CA SER A 140 4.85 3.96 0.27
C SER A 140 3.85 4.51 -0.77
N LEU A 141 3.65 3.79 -1.87
CA LEU A 141 2.67 4.15 -2.90
C LEU A 141 1.24 4.01 -2.38
N LEU A 142 0.90 2.88 -1.75
CA LEU A 142 -0.43 2.63 -1.17
C LEU A 142 -0.75 3.65 -0.07
N GLN A 143 0.23 4.02 0.77
CA GLN A 143 0.05 5.08 1.77
C GLN A 143 -0.34 6.43 1.14
N ARG A 144 0.33 6.83 0.06
CA ARG A 144 -0.02 8.06 -0.68
C ARG A 144 -1.42 7.97 -1.31
N VAL A 145 -1.81 6.78 -1.79
CA VAL A 145 -3.15 6.55 -2.34
C VAL A 145 -4.21 6.69 -1.24
N VAL A 146 -3.97 6.14 -0.04
CA VAL A 146 -4.88 6.34 1.11
C VAL A 146 -5.05 7.83 1.42
N GLU A 147 -3.97 8.60 1.40
CA GLU A 147 -4.02 10.06 1.62
C GLU A 147 -4.84 10.78 0.55
N GLN A 148 -4.67 10.41 -0.74
CA GLN A 148 -5.47 10.96 -1.85
C GLN A 148 -6.95 10.63 -1.72
N ILE A 149 -7.30 9.38 -1.38
CA ILE A 149 -8.70 8.98 -1.16
C ILE A 149 -9.28 9.73 0.05
N THR A 150 -8.51 9.88 1.12
CA THR A 150 -8.93 10.63 2.32
C THR A 150 -9.28 12.07 1.98
N GLU A 151 -8.44 12.74 1.19
CA GLU A 151 -8.69 14.11 0.75
C GLU A 151 -9.91 14.19 -0.18
N GLN A 152 -10.07 13.26 -1.11
CA GLN A 152 -11.25 13.23 -1.99
C GLN A 152 -12.55 13.02 -1.19
N ILE A 153 -12.55 12.13 -0.18
CA ILE A 153 -13.69 11.96 0.74
C ILE A 153 -14.01 13.27 1.47
N ARG A 154 -12.98 14.00 1.92
CA ARG A 154 -13.15 15.31 2.58
C ARG A 154 -13.80 16.34 1.65
N LEU A 155 -13.33 16.42 0.41
CA LEU A 155 -13.89 17.31 -0.61
C LEU A 155 -15.34 16.96 -0.97
N ASN A 156 -15.65 15.67 -1.12
CA ASN A 156 -17.00 15.17 -1.36
C ASN A 156 -17.94 15.52 -0.19
N ARG A 157 -17.50 15.33 1.06
CA ARG A 157 -18.26 15.72 2.26
C ARG A 157 -18.52 17.23 2.32
N SER A 158 -17.55 18.05 1.90
CA SER A 158 -17.75 19.51 1.79
C SER A 158 -18.80 19.86 0.73
N ALA A 159 -18.77 19.23 -0.45
CA ALA A 159 -19.79 19.44 -1.48
C ALA A 159 -21.18 19.00 -0.99
N LYS A 160 -21.26 17.83 -0.36
CA LYS A 160 -22.48 17.32 0.28
C LYS A 160 -23.07 18.30 1.30
N TYR A 161 -22.25 18.85 2.19
CA TYR A 161 -22.70 19.83 3.18
C TYR A 161 -23.35 21.07 2.54
N HIS A 162 -22.76 21.58 1.44
CA HIS A 162 -23.34 22.73 0.74
C HIS A 162 -24.68 22.40 0.07
N LEU A 163 -24.81 21.21 -0.51
CA LEU A 163 -26.08 20.74 -1.06
C LEU A 163 -27.16 20.59 0.03
N GLU A 164 -26.80 20.02 1.19
CA GLU A 164 -27.72 19.86 2.34
C GLU A 164 -28.19 21.21 2.87
N GLN A 165 -27.27 22.17 3.00
CA GLN A 165 -27.59 23.52 3.47
C GLN A 165 -28.52 24.25 2.49
N ASP A 166 -28.23 24.19 1.20
CA ASP A 166 -29.07 24.80 0.15
C ASP A 166 -30.46 24.15 0.12
N LEU A 167 -30.53 22.81 0.15
CA LEU A 167 -31.79 22.07 0.19
C LEU A 167 -32.65 22.44 1.42
N LYS A 168 -32.01 22.64 2.58
CA LYS A 168 -32.68 23.10 3.80
C LYS A 168 -33.26 24.51 3.62
N GLU A 169 -32.47 25.46 3.16
CA GLU A 169 -32.91 26.84 2.91
C GLU A 169 -34.06 26.89 1.89
N LYS A 170 -33.96 26.13 0.81
CA LYS A 170 -35.02 25.99 -0.21
C LYS A 170 -36.29 25.36 0.36
N SER A 171 -36.17 24.39 1.27
CA SER A 171 -37.32 23.76 1.93
C SER A 171 -38.04 24.69 2.91
N GLU A 172 -37.27 25.47 3.68
CA GLU A 172 -37.82 26.50 4.57
C GLU A 172 -38.53 27.59 3.76
N ALA A 173 -37.93 28.06 2.67
CA ALA A 173 -38.55 29.02 1.75
C ALA A 173 -39.86 28.48 1.16
N GLN A 174 -39.86 27.24 0.66
CA GLN A 174 -41.07 26.60 0.13
C GLN A 174 -42.19 26.52 1.18
N CYS A 175 -41.85 26.21 2.45
CA CYS A 175 -42.82 26.10 3.53
C CYS A 175 -43.48 27.46 3.84
N ILE A 176 -42.69 28.53 3.87
CA ILE A 176 -43.17 29.90 4.03
C ILE A 176 -44.08 30.27 2.86
N ASP A 177 -43.63 30.09 1.62
CA ASP A 177 -44.38 30.46 0.42
C ASP A 177 -45.68 29.65 0.28
N SER A 178 -45.65 28.35 0.63
CA SER A 178 -46.85 27.51 0.67
C SER A 178 -47.82 27.98 1.75
N SER A 179 -47.32 28.41 2.91
CA SER A 179 -48.15 28.99 3.97
C SER A 179 -48.81 30.29 3.49
N CYS A 180 -48.05 31.17 2.82
CA CYS A 180 -48.54 32.40 2.20
C CYS A 180 -49.65 32.13 1.17
N ALA A 181 -49.47 31.14 0.29
CA ALA A 181 -50.48 30.75 -0.71
C ALA A 181 -51.79 30.23 -0.08
N LEU A 182 -51.72 29.67 1.14
CA LEU A 182 -52.87 29.20 1.90
C LEU A 182 -53.51 30.28 2.81
N MET A 183 -52.90 31.47 2.92
CA MET A 183 -53.45 32.53 3.75
C MET A 183 -54.71 33.12 3.11
N THR A 184 -55.77 33.22 3.91
CA THR A 184 -56.99 33.96 3.55
C THR A 184 -57.15 35.16 4.46
N SER A 185 -57.99 36.13 4.06
CA SER A 185 -58.31 37.32 4.87
C SER A 185 -58.80 36.98 6.29
N HIS A 186 -59.38 35.80 6.49
CA HIS A 186 -59.83 35.32 7.80
C HIS A 186 -58.69 34.72 8.65
N SER A 187 -57.66 34.16 8.01
CA SER A 187 -56.48 33.56 8.67
C SER A 187 -55.56 34.60 9.34
N ILE A 188 -55.69 35.88 8.99
CA ILE A 188 -54.84 36.99 9.45
C ILE A 188 -55.12 37.37 10.92
N ASN A 189 -56.34 37.12 11.43
CA ASN A 189 -56.75 37.55 12.78
C ASN A 189 -55.98 36.89 13.93
N ASN A 190 -55.25 35.79 13.68
CA ASN A 190 -54.46 35.07 14.69
C ASN A 190 -52.97 35.47 14.71
N LEU A 191 -52.49 36.26 13.74
CA LEU A 191 -51.11 36.73 13.71
C LEU A 191 -51.02 38.06 14.48
N GLN A 192 -50.23 38.10 15.56
CA GLN A 192 -49.95 39.33 16.30
C GLN A 192 -49.45 40.41 15.34
N ARG A 193 -50.32 41.37 15.05
CA ARG A 193 -50.07 42.46 14.11
C ARG A 193 -48.99 43.37 14.71
N SER A 194 -47.73 43.12 14.34
CA SER A 194 -46.60 44.00 14.66
C SER A 194 -46.89 45.39 14.06
N LYS A 195 -47.38 46.29 14.90
CA LYS A 195 -47.51 47.72 14.59
C LYS A 195 -46.12 48.32 14.71
N ASN A 196 -45.26 48.09 13.72
CA ASN A 196 -44.08 48.91 13.41
C ASN A 196 -43.24 48.20 12.33
N THR A 197 -43.48 48.51 11.05
CA THR A 197 -42.47 48.29 10.02
C THR A 197 -42.45 49.49 9.09
N LYS A 198 -41.52 50.41 9.35
CA LYS A 198 -40.93 51.19 8.26
C LYS A 198 -40.38 50.15 7.30
N THR A 199 -40.93 50.08 6.08
CA THR A 199 -40.54 49.17 5.01
C THR A 199 -39.12 49.51 4.54
N ALA A 200 -38.12 49.14 5.34
CA ALA A 200 -36.77 49.01 4.86
C ALA A 200 -36.74 47.72 4.03
N ALA A 201 -36.60 47.85 2.70
CA ALA A 201 -36.21 46.73 1.88
C ALA A 201 -34.94 46.10 2.50
N PRO A 202 -34.86 44.77 2.64
CA PRO A 202 -33.67 44.14 3.19
C PRO A 202 -32.45 44.61 2.39
N SER A 203 -31.37 45.01 3.09
CA SER A 203 -30.18 45.65 2.50
C SER A 203 -29.40 44.79 1.48
N SER A 204 -29.86 43.57 1.21
CA SER A 204 -29.27 42.62 0.26
C SER A 204 -30.38 41.77 -0.37
N ALA A 205 -31.24 42.38 -1.19
CA ALA A 205 -32.24 41.63 -1.94
C ALA A 205 -31.57 40.79 -3.03
N VAL A 206 -31.66 39.46 -2.91
CA VAL A 206 -31.21 38.50 -3.92
C VAL A 206 -32.18 38.53 -5.11
N THR A 207 -31.65 38.65 -6.32
CA THR A 207 -32.48 38.55 -7.54
C THR A 207 -32.82 37.08 -7.84
N PRO A 208 -33.94 36.77 -8.51
CA PRO A 208 -34.29 35.39 -8.86
C PRO A 208 -33.17 34.66 -9.63
N LYS A 209 -32.48 35.36 -10.53
CA LYS A 209 -31.33 34.82 -11.27
C LYS A 209 -30.13 34.52 -10.37
N PHE A 210 -29.91 35.34 -9.34
CA PHE A 210 -28.85 35.08 -8.37
C PHE A 210 -29.20 33.91 -7.45
N TRP A 211 -30.48 33.74 -7.10
CA TRP A 211 -30.99 32.60 -6.33
C TRP A 211 -30.79 31.27 -7.05
N GLU A 212 -31.06 31.22 -8.35
CA GLU A 212 -30.85 30.02 -9.20
C GLU A 212 -29.35 29.68 -9.29
N ASN A 213 -28.52 30.70 -9.58
CA ASN A 213 -27.08 30.55 -9.74
C ASN A 213 -26.36 30.01 -8.50
N ILE A 214 -26.86 30.27 -7.28
CA ILE A 214 -26.30 29.68 -6.05
C ILE A 214 -26.39 28.15 -6.10
N SER A 215 -27.56 27.64 -6.52
CA SER A 215 -27.83 26.20 -6.59
C SER A 215 -27.03 25.56 -7.72
N ASP A 216 -26.95 26.23 -8.88
CA ASP A 216 -26.13 25.79 -10.01
C ASP A 216 -24.65 25.66 -9.64
N ILE A 217 -24.10 26.60 -8.86
CA ILE A 217 -22.71 26.54 -8.40
C ILE A 217 -22.50 25.34 -7.47
N ASN A 218 -23.42 25.08 -6.54
CA ASN A 218 -23.34 23.94 -5.62
C ASN A 218 -23.42 22.61 -6.38
N ILE A 219 -24.33 22.51 -7.35
CA ILE A 219 -24.50 21.34 -8.22
C ILE A 219 -23.25 21.13 -9.09
N ALA A 220 -22.72 22.17 -9.73
CA ALA A 220 -21.51 22.08 -10.55
C ALA A 220 -20.29 21.65 -9.72
N LYS A 221 -20.17 22.14 -8.48
CA LYS A 221 -19.12 21.72 -7.55
C LYS A 221 -19.26 20.23 -7.20
N ALA A 222 -20.48 19.75 -6.93
CA ALA A 222 -20.74 18.35 -6.66
C ALA A 222 -20.41 17.45 -7.85
N GLU A 223 -20.83 17.82 -9.06
CA GLU A 223 -20.49 17.09 -10.30
C GLU A 223 -18.98 17.02 -10.54
N HIS A 224 -18.27 18.12 -10.29
CA HIS A 224 -16.83 18.14 -10.42
C HIS A 224 -16.16 17.16 -9.44
N GLN A 225 -16.59 17.14 -8.16
CA GLN A 225 -16.04 16.22 -7.17
C GLN A 225 -16.38 14.75 -7.47
N LYS A 226 -17.59 14.48 -7.96
CA LYS A 226 -18.00 13.14 -8.43
C LYS A 226 -17.09 12.65 -9.57
N THR A 227 -16.83 13.51 -10.56
CA THR A 227 -15.94 13.20 -11.69
C THR A 227 -14.50 12.92 -11.24
N SER A 228 -13.97 13.71 -10.31
CA SER A 228 -12.66 13.45 -9.69
C SER A 228 -12.63 12.12 -8.96
N SER A 229 -13.70 11.78 -8.23
CA SER A 229 -13.82 10.52 -7.49
C SER A 229 -13.84 9.30 -8.42
N LEU A 230 -14.59 9.36 -9.52
CA LEU A 230 -14.60 8.30 -10.54
C LEU A 230 -13.21 8.09 -11.16
N SER A 231 -12.53 9.19 -11.49
CA SER A 231 -11.17 9.14 -12.06
C SER A 231 -10.18 8.53 -11.08
N LEU A 232 -10.27 8.92 -9.81
CA LEU A 232 -9.43 8.37 -8.74
C LEU A 232 -9.68 6.87 -8.56
N LYS A 233 -10.94 6.41 -8.53
CA LYS A 233 -11.27 4.99 -8.37
C LYS A 233 -10.62 4.14 -9.46
N VAL A 234 -10.72 4.55 -10.73
CA VAL A 234 -10.08 3.83 -11.84
C VAL A 234 -8.56 3.75 -11.67
N LEU A 235 -7.92 4.86 -11.28
CA LEU A 235 -6.48 4.87 -11.01
C LEU A 235 -6.10 3.93 -9.87
N VAL A 236 -6.88 3.94 -8.78
CA VAL A 236 -6.62 3.11 -7.59
C VAL A 236 -6.74 1.62 -7.90
N GLU A 237 -7.77 1.20 -8.65
CA GLU A 237 -7.89 -0.21 -9.06
C GLU A 237 -6.66 -0.66 -9.86
N SER A 238 -6.19 0.17 -10.80
CA SER A 238 -4.97 -0.12 -11.57
C SER A 238 -3.72 -0.19 -10.68
N VAL A 239 -3.60 0.69 -9.68
CA VAL A 239 -2.49 0.66 -8.73
C VAL A 239 -2.53 -0.62 -7.87
N LEU A 240 -3.71 -1.03 -7.39
CA LEU A 240 -3.86 -2.27 -6.61
C LEU A 240 -3.45 -3.50 -7.44
N GLU A 241 -3.88 -3.59 -8.69
CA GLU A 241 -3.52 -4.69 -9.58
C GLU A 241 -2.00 -4.71 -9.88
N GLN A 242 -1.43 -3.57 -10.25
CA GLN A 242 -0.02 -3.46 -10.60
C GLN A 242 0.89 -3.76 -9.40
N THR A 243 0.56 -3.22 -8.22
CA THR A 243 1.37 -3.43 -7.02
C THR A 243 1.33 -4.88 -6.53
N ALA A 244 0.18 -5.55 -6.60
CA ALA A 244 0.09 -6.98 -6.32
C ALA A 244 0.95 -7.80 -7.28
N ALA A 245 0.88 -7.50 -8.59
CA ALA A 245 1.65 -8.19 -9.62
C ALA A 245 3.16 -7.99 -9.43
N ASP A 246 3.60 -6.77 -9.11
CA ASP A 246 5.02 -6.47 -8.88
C ASP A 246 5.58 -7.20 -7.65
N MET A 247 4.81 -7.24 -6.55
CA MET A 247 5.18 -8.02 -5.36
C MET A 247 5.26 -9.51 -5.66
N GLN A 248 4.25 -10.08 -6.32
CA GLN A 248 4.23 -11.50 -6.70
C GLN A 248 5.43 -11.86 -7.57
N LYS A 249 5.70 -11.06 -8.59
CA LYS A 249 6.83 -11.26 -9.51
C LYS A 249 8.16 -11.26 -8.77
N GLN A 250 8.37 -10.32 -7.85
CA GLN A 250 9.62 -10.24 -7.11
C GLN A 250 9.77 -11.37 -6.09
N VAL A 251 8.70 -11.76 -5.39
CA VAL A 251 8.71 -12.93 -4.49
C VAL A 251 9.05 -14.22 -5.25
N GLN A 252 8.49 -14.41 -6.45
CA GLN A 252 8.81 -15.54 -7.32
C GLN A 252 10.28 -15.53 -7.76
N ALA A 253 10.81 -14.37 -8.15
CA ALA A 253 12.22 -14.22 -8.53
C ALA A 253 13.17 -14.59 -7.38
N THR A 254 12.88 -14.12 -6.17
CA THR A 254 13.64 -14.46 -4.97
C THR A 254 13.54 -15.96 -4.67
N THR A 255 12.35 -16.55 -4.72
CA THR A 255 12.14 -17.99 -4.49
C THR A 255 12.93 -18.84 -5.50
N ALA A 256 12.93 -18.46 -6.79
CA ALA A 256 13.73 -19.13 -7.80
C ALA A 256 15.24 -19.01 -7.52
N ALA A 257 15.70 -17.85 -7.05
CA ALA A 257 17.10 -17.65 -6.66
C ALA A 257 17.49 -18.56 -5.48
N PHE A 258 16.62 -18.70 -4.47
CA PHE A 258 16.83 -19.65 -3.36
C PHE A 258 16.92 -21.09 -3.87
N GLN A 259 15.98 -21.53 -4.70
CA GLN A 259 15.97 -22.90 -5.23
C GLN A 259 17.24 -23.24 -5.99
N LEU A 260 17.68 -22.33 -6.88
CA LEU A 260 18.91 -22.51 -7.65
C LEU A 260 20.13 -22.56 -6.73
N HIS A 261 20.25 -21.63 -5.78
CA HIS A 261 21.38 -21.59 -4.85
C HIS A 261 21.44 -22.82 -3.94
N ILE A 262 20.30 -23.26 -3.39
CA ILE A 262 20.23 -24.49 -2.59
C ILE A 262 20.70 -25.69 -3.41
N GLN A 263 20.26 -25.80 -4.67
CA GLN A 263 20.69 -26.90 -5.54
C GLN A 263 22.20 -26.87 -5.81
N ASP A 264 22.76 -25.69 -6.09
CA ASP A 264 24.20 -25.52 -6.33
C ASP A 264 25.02 -25.89 -5.08
N VAL A 265 24.59 -25.46 -3.90
CA VAL A 265 25.26 -25.76 -2.63
C VAL A 265 25.15 -27.26 -2.30
N LYS A 266 24.00 -27.90 -2.54
CA LYS A 266 23.83 -29.36 -2.40
C LYS A 266 24.78 -30.11 -3.32
N ASN A 267 24.82 -29.74 -4.60
CA ASN A 267 25.70 -30.39 -5.59
C ASN A 267 27.17 -30.26 -5.19
N ALA A 268 27.60 -29.07 -4.78
CA ALA A 268 28.97 -28.84 -4.32
C ALA A 268 29.29 -29.67 -3.07
N LYS A 269 28.38 -29.71 -2.09
CA LYS A 269 28.53 -30.49 -0.87
C LYS A 269 28.64 -31.99 -1.16
N SER A 270 27.75 -32.55 -1.99
CA SER A 270 27.81 -33.97 -2.36
C SER A 270 29.10 -34.34 -3.09
N GLN A 271 29.59 -33.50 -4.00
CA GLN A 271 30.89 -33.72 -4.65
C GLN A 271 32.06 -33.71 -3.65
N MET A 272 31.99 -32.90 -2.59
CA MET A 272 32.98 -32.89 -1.52
C MET A 272 32.88 -34.16 -0.67
N GLU A 273 31.67 -34.56 -0.27
CA GLU A 273 31.41 -35.79 0.49
C GLU A 273 31.85 -37.05 -0.27
N GLU A 274 31.73 -37.07 -1.61
CA GLU A 274 32.22 -38.18 -2.46
C GLU A 274 33.76 -38.27 -2.54
N LYS A 275 34.47 -37.14 -2.39
CA LYS A 275 35.94 -37.09 -2.43
C LYS A 275 36.57 -37.51 -1.10
N LEU A 276 35.89 -37.23 0.02
CA LEU A 276 36.38 -37.53 1.36
C LEU A 276 36.80 -39.00 1.57
N PRO A 277 36.00 -40.03 1.22
CA PRO A 277 36.41 -41.42 1.41
C PRO A 277 37.60 -41.81 0.53
N LYS A 278 37.77 -41.18 -0.64
CA LYS A 278 38.93 -41.42 -1.53
C LYS A 278 40.22 -40.93 -0.89
N ILE A 279 40.18 -39.74 -0.27
CA ILE A 279 41.33 -39.18 0.48
C ILE A 279 41.65 -40.06 1.69
N LEU A 280 40.64 -40.48 2.46
CA LEU A 280 40.85 -41.37 3.60
C LEU A 280 41.48 -42.72 3.19
N SER A 281 41.00 -43.31 2.10
CA SER A 281 41.61 -44.52 1.54
C SER A 281 43.07 -44.30 1.14
N GLU A 282 43.39 -43.19 0.50
CA GLU A 282 44.78 -42.88 0.11
C GLU A 282 45.68 -42.66 1.34
N ILE A 283 45.20 -41.99 2.40
CA ILE A 283 45.95 -41.86 3.66
C ILE A 283 46.29 -43.23 4.24
N THR A 284 45.34 -44.18 4.23
CA THR A 284 45.60 -45.55 4.71
C THR A 284 46.54 -46.33 3.79
N SER A 285 46.49 -46.07 2.48
CA SER A 285 47.41 -46.66 1.50
C SER A 285 48.84 -46.18 1.74
N GLN A 286 49.05 -44.87 1.94
CA GLN A 286 50.36 -44.29 2.26
C GLN A 286 50.91 -44.81 3.59
N GLN A 287 50.05 -45.01 4.59
CA GLN A 287 50.44 -45.63 5.86
C GLN A 287 51.00 -47.04 5.64
N ARG A 288 50.31 -47.89 4.87
CA ARG A 288 50.76 -49.26 4.56
C ARG A 288 52.05 -49.27 3.76
N ILE A 289 52.16 -48.43 2.73
CA ILE A 289 53.40 -48.30 1.93
C ILE A 289 54.57 -47.94 2.83
N ARG A 290 54.39 -47.02 3.78
CA ARG A 290 55.45 -46.65 4.72
C ARG A 290 55.84 -47.82 5.63
N GLU A 291 54.88 -48.58 6.14
CA GLU A 291 55.14 -49.78 6.95
C GLU A 291 55.92 -50.82 6.14
N ASP A 292 55.52 -51.10 4.90
CA ASP A 292 56.21 -52.02 3.99
C ASP A 292 57.64 -51.54 3.69
N LEU A 293 57.84 -50.24 3.45
CA LEU A 293 59.17 -49.65 3.25
C LEU A 293 60.06 -49.77 4.49
N GLN A 294 59.49 -49.60 5.69
CA GLN A 294 60.22 -49.77 6.94
C GLN A 294 60.65 -51.23 7.15
N VAL A 295 59.78 -52.19 6.85
CA VAL A 295 60.14 -53.62 6.87
C VAL A 295 61.28 -53.89 5.89
N ALA A 296 61.20 -53.41 4.65
CA ALA A 296 62.26 -53.57 3.65
C ALA A 296 63.60 -52.94 4.08
N ILE A 297 63.58 -51.81 4.79
CA ILE A 297 64.78 -51.20 5.38
C ILE A 297 65.41 -52.15 6.40
N THR A 298 64.62 -52.71 7.33
CA THR A 298 65.14 -53.62 8.36
C THR A 298 65.75 -54.90 7.76
N GLU A 299 65.12 -55.46 6.72
CA GLU A 299 65.65 -56.62 6.00
C GLU A 299 66.97 -56.30 5.29
N ASN A 300 67.06 -55.14 4.62
CA ASN A 300 68.31 -54.70 3.98
C ASN A 300 69.41 -54.39 5.01
N GLU A 301 69.07 -53.85 6.18
CA GLU A 301 70.00 -53.62 7.29
C GLU A 301 70.55 -54.94 7.86
N GLN A 302 69.71 -55.97 7.97
CA GLN A 302 70.15 -57.31 8.38
C GLN A 302 71.12 -57.93 7.35
N CYS A 303 70.79 -57.85 6.05
CA CYS A 303 71.67 -58.28 4.96
C CYS A 303 73.00 -57.51 4.97
N LEU A 304 72.96 -56.19 5.20
CA LEU A 304 74.13 -55.32 5.27
C LEU A 304 75.04 -55.72 6.44
N SER A 305 74.46 -55.94 7.62
CA SER A 305 75.18 -56.40 8.81
C SER A 305 75.88 -57.74 8.56
N LEU A 306 75.20 -58.69 7.91
CA LEU A 306 75.79 -59.98 7.55
C LEU A 306 76.98 -59.82 6.58
N ALA A 307 76.82 -59.01 5.52
CA ALA A 307 77.89 -58.74 4.56
C ALA A 307 79.10 -58.05 5.23
N GLN A 308 78.85 -57.08 6.11
CA GLN A 308 79.88 -56.39 6.89
C GLN A 308 80.60 -57.34 7.87
N ALA A 309 79.86 -58.20 8.58
CA ALA A 309 80.45 -59.19 9.48
C ALA A 309 81.34 -60.20 8.71
N ARG A 310 80.87 -60.67 7.55
CA ARG A 310 81.67 -61.53 6.65
C ARG A 310 82.96 -60.84 6.20
N LEU A 311 82.89 -59.56 5.81
CA LEU A 311 84.08 -58.77 5.46
C LEU A 311 85.03 -58.59 6.64
N ALA A 312 84.51 -58.33 7.85
CA ALA A 312 85.32 -58.17 9.05
C ALA A 312 86.09 -59.44 9.40
N LEU A 313 85.45 -60.61 9.34
CA LEU A 313 86.12 -61.90 9.54
C LEU A 313 87.19 -62.16 8.47
N ARG A 314 86.89 -61.85 7.21
CA ARG A 314 87.88 -62.00 6.12
C ARG A 314 89.08 -61.08 6.28
N ARG A 315 88.93 -59.91 6.91
CA ARG A 315 90.06 -59.00 7.22
C ARG A 315 91.03 -59.55 8.28
N GLN A 316 90.64 -60.57 9.03
CA GLN A 316 91.49 -61.19 10.06
C GLN A 316 92.42 -62.28 9.50
N ARG A 317 92.41 -62.54 8.17
CA ARG A 317 93.27 -63.58 7.61
C ARG A 317 94.75 -63.19 7.74
N PRO A 318 95.62 -64.14 8.09
CA PRO A 318 97.02 -63.84 8.37
C PRO A 318 97.84 -63.60 7.10
N GLY A 319 98.66 -62.54 7.11
CA GLY A 319 99.77 -62.32 6.19
C GLY A 319 99.41 -62.43 4.70
N LYS A 320 99.91 -63.50 4.05
CA LYS A 320 99.77 -63.72 2.60
C LYS A 320 98.37 -64.20 2.18
N GLU A 321 97.55 -64.68 3.12
CA GLU A 321 96.17 -65.15 2.88
C GLU A 321 95.15 -64.00 2.79
N GLN A 322 95.58 -62.76 2.98
CA GLN A 322 94.78 -61.55 2.77
C GLN A 322 94.60 -61.25 1.27
N CYS A 323 94.17 -62.26 0.51
CA CYS A 323 93.99 -62.19 -0.92
C CYS A 323 92.71 -61.43 -1.29
N TYR A 324 92.83 -60.54 -2.28
CA TYR A 324 91.69 -59.82 -2.86
C TYR A 324 91.04 -60.67 -3.96
N ASP A 325 90.33 -61.72 -3.52
CA ASP A 325 89.67 -62.66 -4.41
C ASP A 325 88.28 -62.17 -4.90
N ALA A 326 87.63 -62.99 -5.73
CA ALA A 326 86.30 -62.69 -6.26
C ALA A 326 85.25 -62.49 -5.15
N VAL A 327 85.31 -63.28 -4.08
CA VAL A 327 84.36 -63.18 -2.95
C VAL A 327 84.59 -61.89 -2.16
N GLN A 328 85.84 -61.48 -1.95
CA GLN A 328 86.18 -60.21 -1.31
C GLN A 328 85.63 -59.02 -2.12
N SER A 329 85.78 -59.06 -3.44
CA SER A 329 85.27 -58.04 -4.35
C SER A 329 83.73 -57.98 -4.34
N GLN A 330 83.07 -59.15 -4.37
CA GLN A 330 81.62 -59.24 -4.37
C GLN A 330 81.00 -58.75 -3.06
N LEU A 331 81.58 -59.09 -1.91
CA LEU A 331 81.11 -58.59 -0.60
C LEU A 331 81.25 -57.07 -0.47
N LEU A 332 82.32 -56.48 -1.01
CA LEU A 332 82.49 -55.02 -1.02
C LEU A 332 81.43 -54.34 -1.90
N ALA A 333 81.15 -54.90 -3.08
CA ALA A 333 80.08 -54.41 -3.95
C ALA A 333 78.70 -54.58 -3.32
N GLU A 334 78.44 -55.71 -2.65
CA GLU A 334 77.19 -55.99 -1.93
C GLU A 334 76.94 -54.97 -0.82
N VAL A 335 77.96 -54.66 0.01
CA VAL A 335 77.86 -53.62 1.05
C VAL A 335 77.53 -52.25 0.44
N GLN A 336 78.18 -51.87 -0.66
CA GLN A 336 77.91 -50.61 -1.34
C GLN A 336 76.47 -50.55 -1.88
N GLN A 337 76.01 -51.63 -2.51
CA GLN A 337 74.68 -51.73 -3.08
C GLN A 337 73.58 -51.71 -2.00
N LEU A 338 73.75 -52.48 -0.92
CA LEU A 338 72.80 -52.50 0.20
C LEU A 338 72.73 -51.14 0.90
N THR A 339 73.87 -50.46 1.08
CA THR A 339 73.90 -49.09 1.64
C THR A 339 73.12 -48.12 0.75
N ALA A 340 73.30 -48.20 -0.58
CA ALA A 340 72.56 -47.37 -1.53
C ALA A 340 71.05 -47.70 -1.55
N ASN A 341 70.68 -48.98 -1.43
CA ASN A 341 69.28 -49.41 -1.33
C ASN A 341 68.61 -48.85 -0.07
N ILE A 342 69.24 -49.00 1.10
CA ILE A 342 68.73 -48.46 2.37
C ILE A 342 68.54 -46.95 2.28
N ARG A 343 69.50 -46.24 1.66
CA ARG A 343 69.39 -44.79 1.47
C ARG A 343 68.16 -44.43 0.63
N ARG A 344 67.96 -45.10 -0.51
CA ARG A 344 66.79 -44.89 -1.38
C ARG A 344 65.47 -45.21 -0.66
N LEU A 345 65.40 -46.33 0.07
CA LEU A 345 64.20 -46.68 0.84
C LEU A 345 63.87 -45.64 1.91
N ARG A 346 64.88 -45.09 2.62
CA ARG A 346 64.69 -44.00 3.59
C ARG A 346 64.22 -42.71 2.93
N GLU A 347 64.73 -42.40 1.73
CA GLU A 347 64.23 -41.28 0.92
C GLU A 347 62.73 -41.47 0.58
N GLU A 348 62.31 -42.68 0.18
CA GLU A 348 60.89 -42.97 -0.09
C GLU A 348 60.00 -42.88 1.16
N VAL A 349 60.48 -43.33 2.31
CA VAL A 349 59.74 -43.19 3.58
C VAL A 349 59.45 -41.72 3.86
N ALA A 350 60.44 -40.83 3.73
CA ALA A 350 60.26 -39.40 3.91
C ALA A 350 59.26 -38.81 2.89
N ARG A 351 59.33 -39.24 1.62
CA ARG A 351 58.36 -38.83 0.59
C ARG A 351 56.93 -39.25 0.93
N SER A 352 56.73 -40.49 1.36
CA SER A 352 55.41 -41.01 1.75
C SER A 352 54.85 -40.26 2.98
N GLU A 353 55.70 -39.92 3.95
CA GLU A 353 55.31 -39.07 5.08
C GLU A 353 54.83 -37.68 4.64
N ASP A 354 55.53 -37.04 3.72
CA ASP A 354 55.16 -35.71 3.23
C ASP A 354 53.85 -35.74 2.42
N VAL A 355 53.65 -36.78 1.60
CA VAL A 355 52.38 -37.01 0.90
C VAL A 355 51.24 -37.25 1.89
N GLN A 356 51.45 -38.07 2.93
CA GLN A 356 50.43 -38.33 3.94
C GLN A 356 50.05 -37.04 4.70
N LYS A 357 51.04 -36.22 5.11
CA LYS A 357 50.79 -34.91 5.74
C LYS A 357 49.96 -34.00 4.84
N ALA A 358 50.27 -33.97 3.54
CA ALA A 358 49.51 -33.18 2.57
C ALA A 358 48.05 -33.67 2.44
N LEU A 359 47.83 -34.99 2.38
CA LEU A 359 46.50 -35.58 2.32
C LEU A 359 45.69 -35.31 3.59
N VAL A 360 46.30 -35.39 4.77
CA VAL A 360 45.63 -35.05 6.05
C VAL A 360 45.20 -33.59 6.07
N ARG A 361 46.03 -32.66 5.58
CA ARG A 361 45.62 -31.25 5.44
C ARG A 361 44.43 -31.10 4.48
N CYS A 362 44.48 -31.74 3.31
CA CYS A 362 43.36 -31.72 2.37
C CYS A 362 42.07 -32.33 2.96
N GLN A 363 42.18 -33.37 3.80
CA GLN A 363 41.05 -33.94 4.52
C GLN A 363 40.40 -32.89 5.44
N LEU A 364 41.21 -32.20 6.25
CA LEU A 364 40.70 -31.18 7.18
C LEU A 364 40.03 -30.01 6.44
N GLU A 365 40.67 -29.51 5.39
CA GLU A 365 40.09 -28.45 4.53
C GLU A 365 38.76 -28.89 3.92
N LEU A 366 38.68 -30.13 3.42
CA LEU A 366 37.46 -30.66 2.83
C LEU A 366 36.33 -30.81 3.86
N GLN A 367 36.66 -31.27 5.08
CA GLN A 367 35.69 -31.39 6.17
C GLN A 367 35.16 -30.02 6.59
N GLU A 368 36.03 -29.02 6.75
CA GLU A 368 35.64 -27.63 7.02
C GLU A 368 34.70 -27.09 5.94
N HIS A 369 35.03 -27.29 4.66
CA HIS A 369 34.16 -26.86 3.56
C HIS A 369 32.79 -27.57 3.57
N ILE A 370 32.73 -28.86 3.88
CA ILE A 370 31.46 -29.59 4.01
C ILE A 370 30.61 -29.00 5.14
N GLU A 371 31.21 -28.68 6.28
CA GLU A 371 30.52 -28.07 7.42
C GLU A 371 30.00 -26.67 7.08
N VAL A 372 30.80 -25.85 6.42
CA VAL A 372 30.40 -24.51 5.94
C VAL A 372 29.21 -24.61 4.98
N LYS A 373 29.24 -25.55 4.01
CA LYS A 373 28.14 -25.78 3.08
C LYS A 373 26.90 -26.34 3.78
N ALA A 374 27.06 -27.20 4.78
CA ALA A 374 25.95 -27.70 5.60
C ALA A 374 25.25 -26.58 6.38
N ASN A 375 26.03 -25.65 6.96
CA ASN A 375 25.49 -24.48 7.64
C ASN A 375 24.72 -23.57 6.67
N ALA A 376 25.26 -23.30 5.48
CA ALA A 376 24.58 -22.51 4.46
C ALA A 376 23.23 -23.15 4.03
N LEU A 377 23.21 -24.46 3.82
CA LEU A 377 21.97 -25.21 3.52
C LEU A 377 20.96 -25.12 4.65
N TYR A 378 21.39 -25.27 5.91
CA TYR A 378 20.49 -25.15 7.04
C TYR A 378 19.80 -23.78 7.09
N ILE A 379 20.55 -22.69 6.86
CA ILE A 379 19.98 -21.35 6.83
C ILE A 379 19.01 -21.17 5.65
N ASP A 380 19.39 -21.57 4.43
CA ASP A 380 18.52 -21.35 3.25
C ASP A 380 17.31 -22.28 3.18
N GLU A 381 17.55 -23.58 3.35
CA GLU A 381 16.56 -24.61 3.09
C GLU A 381 15.63 -24.83 4.28
N VAL A 382 16.11 -24.60 5.51
CA VAL A 382 15.31 -24.81 6.72
C VAL A 382 14.78 -23.48 7.22
N ILE A 383 15.66 -22.56 7.66
CA ILE A 383 15.23 -21.33 8.33
C ILE A 383 14.48 -20.40 7.37
N CYS A 384 15.12 -19.98 6.27
CA CYS A 384 14.53 -19.04 5.33
C CYS A 384 13.29 -19.62 4.63
N SER A 385 13.29 -20.91 4.28
CA SER A 385 12.14 -21.57 3.66
C SER A 385 10.91 -21.57 4.58
N GLN A 386 11.08 -21.93 5.86
CA GLN A 386 10.00 -21.93 6.85
C GLN A 386 9.39 -20.54 7.05
N HIS A 387 10.21 -19.48 7.06
CA HIS A 387 9.69 -18.12 7.18
C HIS A 387 8.96 -17.66 5.92
N ARG A 388 9.36 -18.13 4.74
CA ARG A 388 8.78 -17.71 3.44
C ARG A 388 7.55 -18.50 3.02
N GLU A 389 7.36 -19.72 3.50
CA GLU A 389 6.18 -20.56 3.22
C GLU A 389 4.82 -19.86 3.46
N PRO A 390 4.60 -19.09 4.54
CA PRO A 390 3.34 -18.38 4.76
C PRO A 390 3.17 -17.10 3.92
N ILE A 391 4.15 -16.69 3.10
CA ILE A 391 4.01 -15.49 2.25
C ILE A 391 3.02 -15.80 1.12
N ILE A 392 1.79 -15.33 1.29
CA ILE A 392 0.76 -15.34 0.25
C ILE A 392 0.47 -13.88 -0.11
N ILE A 393 0.89 -13.48 -1.32
CA ILE A 393 0.50 -12.18 -1.88
C ILE A 393 -0.88 -12.36 -2.53
N HIS A 394 -1.93 -12.02 -1.79
CA HIS A 394 -3.29 -11.98 -2.31
C HIS A 394 -3.46 -10.83 -3.32
N SER A 395 -4.30 -11.03 -4.34
CA SER A 395 -4.83 -9.92 -5.15
C SER A 395 -5.71 -9.04 -4.25
N PHE A 396 -5.47 -7.72 -4.27
CA PHE A 396 -6.09 -6.75 -3.37
C PHE A 396 -7.51 -6.31 -3.75
#